data_AF-A0A7J9HTS8-F1
#
_entry.id   AF-A0A7J9HTS8-F1
#
_cell.length_a   1.000
_cell.length_b   1.000
_cell.length_c   1.000
_cell.angle_alpha   90.00
_cell.angle_beta   90.00
_cell.angle_gamma   90.00
#
_symmetry.space_group_name_H-M   'P 1'
#
loop_
_entity.id
_entity.type
_entity.pdbx_description
1 polymer ?
#
loop_
_entity_poly.entity_id
_entity_poly.type
_entity_poly.pdbx_seq_one_letter_code
_entity_poly.pdbx_strand_id
1 'polypeptide(L)' 'MYKKISELYTLCGGKILFIIFSPTSKRYLFDHPSVEYVAKRFLIPSQPLNKTIHAPVEAYRKGRINLHVQDFNEIND' A
#
# COMPACT_ATOMS: atom_id res chain seq x y z
N MET A 1 2.50 5.58 -12.27
CA MET A 1 1.65 5.15 -11.14
C MET A 1 0.29 4.63 -11.61
N TYR A 2 -0.48 5.42 -12.38
CA TYR A 2 -1.82 5.06 -12.87
C TYR A 2 -1.93 3.69 -13.55
N LYS A 3 -0.99 3.35 -14.45
CA LYS A 3 -0.98 2.04 -15.12
C LYS A 3 -0.90 0.86 -14.13
N LYS A 4 0.01 0.92 -13.17
CA LYS A 4 0.16 -0.12 -12.12
C LYS A 4 -1.08 -0.20 -11.23
N ILE A 5 -1.66 0.94 -10.87
CA ILE A 5 -2.92 0.99 -10.12
C ILE A 5 -4.04 0.33 -10.94
N SER A 6 -4.06 0.57 -12.25
CA SER A 6 -5.06 0.02 -13.15
C SER A 6 -4.95 -1.49 -13.30
N GLU A 7 -3.73 -1.99 -13.49
CA GLU A 7 -3.42 -3.42 -13.49
C GLU A 7 -3.82 -4.09 -12.18
N LEU A 8 -3.53 -3.46 -11.04
CA LEU A 8 -3.85 -4.00 -9.71
C LEU A 8 -5.35 -4.20 -9.50
N TYR A 9 -6.18 -3.18 -9.76
CA TYR A 9 -7.62 -3.34 -9.57
C TYR A 9 -8.26 -4.27 -10.61
N THR A 10 -7.72 -4.29 -11.83
CA THR A 10 -8.21 -5.16 -12.91
C THR A 10 -7.92 -6.63 -12.62
N LEU A 11 -6.70 -6.96 -12.18
CA LEU A 11 -6.29 -8.34 -11.91
C LEU A 11 -6.88 -8.90 -10.61
N CYS A 12 -7.01 -8.08 -9.58
CA CYS A 12 -7.49 -8.52 -8.27
C CYS A 12 -8.99 -8.26 -8.05
N GLY A 13 -9.69 -7.63 -8.99
CA GLY A 13 -11.10 -7.23 -8.84
C GLY A 13 -11.34 -6.27 -7.66
N GLY A 14 -10.30 -5.54 -7.24
CA GLY A 14 -10.31 -4.75 -6.02
C GLY A 14 -11.07 -3.42 -6.17
N LYS A 15 -11.78 -3.02 -5.12
CA LYS A 15 -12.33 -1.65 -4.98
C LYS A 15 -11.27 -0.77 -4.32
N ILE A 16 -10.83 0.27 -5.02
CA ILE A 16 -9.62 1.02 -4.65
C ILE A 16 -9.85 2.53 -4.64
N LEU A 17 -9.12 3.20 -3.75
CA LEU A 17 -8.97 4.64 -3.69
C LEU A 17 -7.49 4.97 -3.47
N PHE A 18 -6.87 5.69 -4.40
CA PHE A 18 -5.49 6.14 -4.33
C PHE A 18 -5.44 7.66 -4.30
N ILE A 19 -4.85 8.21 -3.23
CA ILE A 19 -4.69 9.65 -3.02
C ILE A 19 -3.20 9.98 -3.05
N ILE A 20 -2.78 10.89 -3.93
CA ILE A 20 -1.39 11.35 -4.02
C ILE A 20 -1.36 12.83 -3.64
N PHE A 21 -0.61 13.15 -2.60
CA PHE A 21 -0.33 14.53 -2.19
C PHE A 21 0.98 14.97 -2.84
N SER A 22 0.92 15.97 -3.70
CA SER A 22 2.13 16.60 -4.21
C SER A 22 2.68 17.61 -3.20
N PRO A 23 4.00 17.87 -3.20
CA PRO A 23 4.60 18.91 -2.37
C PRO A 23 4.02 20.31 -2.62
N THR A 24 3.46 20.55 -3.81
CA THR A 24 2.81 21.81 -4.20
C THR A 24 1.33 21.88 -3.77
N SER A 25 0.94 21.11 -2.76
CA SER A 25 -0.41 21.03 -2.19
C SER A 25 -1.52 20.58 -3.14
N LYS A 26 -1.20 20.22 -4.38
CA LYS A 26 -2.17 19.63 -5.32
C LYS A 26 -2.38 18.15 -5.00
N ARG A 27 -3.64 17.73 -4.99
CA ARG A 27 -4.02 16.34 -4.77
C ARG A 27 -4.37 15.70 -6.11
N TYR A 28 -3.98 14.45 -6.28
CA TYR A 28 -4.39 13.60 -7.38
C TYR A 28 -5.15 12.40 -6.82
N LEU A 29 -6.27 12.08 -7.44
CA LEU A 29 -7.16 11.02 -7.01
C LEU A 29 -7.32 9.99 -8.13
N PHE A 30 -7.34 8.72 -7.75
CA PHE A 30 -7.79 7.63 -8.59
C PHE A 30 -8.71 6.74 -7.78
N ASP A 31 -9.90 6.47 -8.31
CA ASP A 31 -10.94 5.74 -7.63
C ASP A 31 -11.65 4.77 -8.58
N HIS A 32 -12.07 3.64 -8.03
CA HIS A 32 -12.90 2.67 -8.73
C HIS A 32 -13.76 1.86 -7.73
N PRO A 33 -15.08 1.76 -7.92
CA PRO A 33 -15.90 2.32 -9.01
C PRO A 33 -16.23 3.82 -8.84
N SER A 34 -16.24 4.33 -7.61
CA SER A 34 -16.32 5.77 -7.32
C SER A 34 -15.75 6.07 -5.93
N VAL A 35 -15.30 7.32 -5.70
CA VAL A 35 -14.81 7.78 -4.40
C VAL A 35 -15.83 7.54 -3.30
N GLU A 36 -17.11 7.88 -3.54
CA GLU A 36 -18.19 7.75 -2.55
C GLU A 36 -18.40 6.29 -2.13
N TYR A 37 -18.40 5.38 -3.11
CA TYR A 37 -18.57 3.95 -2.87
C TYR A 37 -17.47 3.42 -1.94
N VAL A 38 -16.21 3.80 -2.23
CA VAL A 38 -15.06 3.34 -1.46
C VAL A 38 -15.04 4.01 -0.08
N ALA A 39 -15.26 5.33 -0.01
CA ALA A 39 -15.27 6.08 1.24
C ALA A 39 -16.32 5.56 2.23
N LYS A 40 -17.54 5.25 1.76
CA LYS A 40 -18.60 4.67 2.60
C LYS A 40 -18.13 3.40 3.32
N ARG A 41 -17.31 2.55 2.68
CA ARG A 41 -16.77 1.34 3.32
C ARG A 41 -15.82 1.66 4.48
N PHE A 42 -15.02 2.72 4.36
CA PHE A 42 -14.04 3.11 5.40
C PHE A 42 -14.66 3.94 6.52
N LEU A 43 -15.76 4.65 6.24
CA LEU A 43 -16.47 5.48 7.21
C LEU A 43 -17.45 4.69 8.09
N ILE A 44 -17.78 3.44 7.74
CA ILE A 44 -18.62 2.57 8.57
C ILE A 44 -17.78 2.02 9.74
N PRO A 45 -18.08 2.36 11.01
CA PRO A 45 -17.22 2.05 12.17
C PRO A 45 -17.14 0.56 12.57
N SER A 46 -17.81 -0.36 11.88
CA SER A 46 -18.14 -1.68 12.40
C SER A 46 -17.38 -2.86 11.78
N GLN A 47 -16.45 -2.65 10.84
CA GLN A 47 -15.55 -3.74 10.44
C GLN A 47 -14.34 -3.76 11.36
N PRO A 48 -14.11 -4.84 12.15
CA PRO A 48 -12.83 -5.02 12.80
C PRO A 48 -11.78 -5.11 11.69
N LEU A 49 -11.07 -4.00 11.45
CA LEU A 49 -9.86 -4.02 10.66
C LEU A 49 -8.95 -5.03 11.35
N ASN A 50 -8.80 -6.21 10.77
CA ASN A 50 -7.97 -7.26 11.32
C ASN A 50 -6.55 -6.67 11.41
N LYS A 51 -6.15 -6.23 12.60
CA LYS A 51 -4.96 -5.38 12.85
C LYS A 51 -3.64 -6.10 12.56
N THR A 52 -3.69 -7.28 11.97
CA THR A 52 -2.56 -8.15 11.60
C THR A 52 -1.88 -7.73 10.29
N ILE A 53 -2.01 -6.46 9.86
CA ILE A 53 -1.33 -5.96 8.65
C ILE A 53 0.13 -5.60 8.95
N HIS A 54 0.46 -5.27 10.21
CA HIS A 54 1.79 -4.80 10.58
C HIS A 54 2.83 -5.93 10.68
N ALA A 55 2.44 -7.11 11.17
CA ALA A 55 3.37 -8.21 11.41
C ALA A 55 4.04 -8.74 10.11
N PRO A 56 3.30 -8.96 9.00
CA PRO A 56 3.92 -9.42 7.74
C PRO A 56 4.82 -8.35 7.11
N VAL A 57 4.41 -7.08 7.16
CA VAL A 57 5.16 -5.96 6.56
C VAL A 57 6.48 -5.74 7.29
N GLU A 58 6.49 -5.75 8.63
CA GLU A 58 7.72 -5.60 9.40
C GLU A 58 8.65 -6.81 9.28
N ALA A 59 8.11 -8.03 9.23
CA ALA A 59 8.93 -9.22 8.98
C ALA A 59 9.63 -9.15 7.62
N TYR A 60 8.92 -8.73 6.56
CA TYR A 60 9.50 -8.52 5.24
C TYR A 60 10.57 -7.43 5.25
N ARG A 61 10.28 -6.27 5.88
CA ARG A 61 11.22 -5.14 5.99
C ARG A 61 12.51 -5.55 6.70
N LYS A 62 12.39 -6.26 7.83
CA LYS A 62 13.51 -6.78 8.61
C LYS A 62 14.33 -7.80 7.82
N GLY A 63 13.68 -8.73 7.11
CA GLY A 63 14.37 -9.71 6.26
C GLY A 63 15.21 -9.05 5.16
N ARG A 64 14.69 -8.01 4.51
CA ARG A 64 15.42 -7.27 3.47
C ARG A 64 16.62 -6.50 4.01
N ILE A 65 16.48 -5.86 5.17
CA ILE A 65 17.58 -5.15 5.84
C ILE A 65 18.67 -6.15 6.24
N ASN A 66 18.29 -7.28 6.85
CA ASN A 66 19.24 -8.30 7.28
C ASN A 66 20.04 -8.87 6.10
N LEU A 67 19.39 -9.10 4.95
CA LEU A 67 20.07 -9.57 3.74
C LEU A 67 21.16 -8.60 3.29
N HIS A 68 20.84 -7.30 3.18
CA HIS A 68 21.85 -6.29 2.81
C HIS A 68 22.99 -6.16 3.83
N VAL A 69 22.69 -6.33 5.12
CA VAL A 69 23.72 -6.30 6.18
C VAL A 69 24.65 -7.51 6.06
N GLN A 70 24.12 -8.69 5.72
CA GLN A 70 24.93 -9.88 5.45
C GLN A 70 25.81 -9.70 4.22
N ASP A 71 25.23 -9.24 3.10
CA ASP A 71 25.97 -8.99 1.86
C ASP A 71 27.12 -7.97 2.08
N PHE A 72 26.89 -6.93 2.90
CA PHE A 72 27.92 -5.94 3.23
C PHE A 72 29.03 -6.51 4.12
N ASN A 73 28.68 -7.35 5.09
CA ASN A 73 29.67 -7.96 5.97
C ASN A 73 30.54 -8.98 5.22
N GLU A 74 29.97 -9.75 4.27
CA GLU A 74 30.72 -10.69 3.44
C GLU A 74 31.73 -10.04 2.48
N ILE A 75 31.55 -8.76 2.14
CA ILE A 75 32.48 -8.00 1.27
C ILE A 75 33.63 -7.35 2.07
N ASN A 76 33.44 -7.14 3.37
CA ASN A 76 34.41 -6.48 4.24
C ASN A 76 35.24 -7.44 5.10
N ASP A 77 35.02 -8.75 4.97
CA ASP A 77 35.91 -9.84 5.39
C ASP A 77 36.81 -10.28 4.23
#